data_AF-A0A365YAW3-F1
#
_entry.id   AF-A0A365YAW3-F1
#
_cell.length_a   1.000
_cell.length_b   1.000
_cell.length_c   1.000
_cell.angle_alpha   90.00
_cell.angle_beta   90.00
_cell.angle_gamma   90.00
#
_symmetry.space_group_name_H-M   'P 1'
#
loop_
_entity.id
_entity.type
_entity.pdbx_description
1 polymer ?
#
loop_
_entity_poly.entity_id
_entity_poly.type
_entity_poly.pdbx_seq_one_letter_code
_entity_poly.pdbx_strand_id
1 'polypeptide(L)'
;MRGSALNTADEVGVVFLILHLVIGLTAAIVISSRRKPTTAIAWIMTIIFIPYLGAIAFFLIGFGRLPRHRREKQRQVNELMHAASGLSGHRAQFDSPDWLVPTVAMNEKLGALGMVSGTSATLIGGYEQSIASMVRAIEKAQSFIHVEFYILVSDQTTGELVAALGRAAARGVAVRVLFDHVATLTLPRRKETIQELDRLGIQWHHMLPLKPLKGQWQRPDLRNHRKLLIVDGEVGFTGSQNLIDSTYLKPGNLRRGLHWKELMVRLEGPIVSELDAVFITDWYSETDELLEGEKYRVREASIHHETPSTHQSRTVHGLDAQVIPSGPSFENDNNLKLFVSLIHNARRRVSIASPYFVPDEATLQAIITAASRGLAVELFVSEVADQAMVYHAQRSYYADLLAAGVKIYQYPSPTVLHSKHFSIDDEVAVIGSSNMDMRSFSLNMEVSLLVRGAEFVAEIRKVEDGYRKISFPIDLQRWTRRPWREKILDSLARLTSALQ
;
A
#
# COMPACT_ATOMS: atom_id res chain seq x y z
N MET A 1 -27.15 51.14 43.64
CA MET A 1 -26.47 49.84 43.43
C MET A 1 -27.51 48.81 43.04
N ARG A 2 -27.72 48.55 41.75
CA ARG A 2 -28.50 47.41 41.26
C ARG A 2 -27.48 46.42 40.68
N GLY A 3 -27.11 45.42 41.46
CA GLY A 3 -26.35 44.28 40.93
C GLY A 3 -27.29 43.53 39.99
N SER A 4 -27.00 43.55 38.69
CA SER A 4 -27.68 42.67 37.75
C SER A 4 -27.22 41.25 38.08
N ALA A 5 -28.03 40.53 38.87
CA ALA A 5 -27.89 39.09 38.96
C ALA A 5 -28.00 38.55 37.53
N LEU A 6 -26.91 37.91 37.06
CA LEU A 6 -26.90 37.18 35.79
C LEU A 6 -28.12 36.25 35.81
N ASN A 7 -28.93 36.29 34.77
CA ASN A 7 -30.07 35.37 34.69
C ASN A 7 -29.50 33.95 34.54
N THR A 8 -30.24 32.90 34.92
CA THR A 8 -29.73 31.51 34.88
C THR A 8 -29.23 31.11 33.49
N ALA A 9 -29.78 31.73 32.44
CA ALA A 9 -29.33 31.58 31.06
C ALA A 9 -27.91 32.16 30.81
N ASP A 10 -27.56 33.28 31.44
CA ASP A 10 -26.24 33.90 31.32
C ASP A 10 -25.17 33.07 32.03
N GLU A 11 -25.51 32.51 33.21
CA GLU A 11 -24.63 31.59 33.93
C GLU A 11 -24.35 30.32 33.11
N VAL A 12 -25.40 29.74 32.50
CA VAL A 12 -25.28 28.60 31.59
C VAL A 12 -24.44 28.95 30.36
N GLY A 13 -24.63 30.15 29.79
CA GLY A 13 -23.85 30.65 28.66
C GLY A 13 -22.36 30.79 28.98
N VAL A 14 -22.03 31.36 30.15
CA VAL A 14 -20.64 31.48 30.64
C VAL A 14 -20.01 30.10 30.85
N VAL A 15 -20.75 29.14 31.42
CA VAL A 15 -20.27 27.76 31.59
C VAL A 15 -19.95 27.11 30.25
N PHE A 16 -20.83 27.24 29.24
CA PHE A 16 -20.58 26.71 27.91
C PHE A 16 -19.38 27.39 27.23
N LEU A 17 -19.20 28.69 27.42
CA LEU A 17 -18.05 29.43 26.89
C LEU A 17 -16.73 28.96 27.55
N ILE A 18 -16.70 28.83 28.89
CA ILE A 18 -15.53 28.33 29.61
C ILE A 18 -15.21 26.90 29.14
N LEU A 19 -16.22 26.03 29.05
CA LEU A 19 -16.04 24.67 28.57
C LEU A 19 -15.49 24.64 27.14
N HIS A 20 -16.00 25.50 26.26
CA HIS A 20 -15.50 25.66 24.90
C HIS A 20 -14.03 26.06 24.86
N LEU A 21 -13.63 27.08 25.64
CA LEU A 21 -12.25 27.55 25.73
C LEU A 21 -11.31 26.48 26.30
N VAL A 22 -11.75 25.76 27.34
CA VAL A 22 -10.97 24.66 27.94
C VAL A 22 -10.80 23.51 26.95
N ILE A 23 -11.86 23.11 26.24
CA ILE A 23 -11.80 22.07 25.20
C ILE A 23 -10.85 22.51 24.07
N GLY A 24 -10.98 23.75 23.59
CA GLY A 24 -10.14 24.30 22.53
C GLY A 24 -8.66 24.37 22.93
N LEU A 25 -8.35 24.85 24.14
CA LEU A 25 -6.98 24.92 24.65
C LEU A 25 -6.38 23.53 24.88
N THR A 26 -7.17 22.61 25.46
CA THR A 26 -6.74 21.22 25.65
C THR A 26 -6.47 20.54 24.31
N ALA A 27 -7.36 20.72 23.33
CA ALA A 27 -7.17 20.22 21.97
C ALA A 27 -5.91 20.83 21.34
N ALA A 28 -5.68 22.13 21.48
CA ALA A 28 -4.49 22.78 20.96
C ALA A 28 -3.20 22.17 21.55
N ILE A 29 -3.12 22.00 22.87
CA ILE A 29 -1.93 21.44 23.55
C ILE A 29 -1.73 19.96 23.20
N VAL A 30 -2.79 19.15 23.28
CA VAL A 30 -2.71 17.70 23.09
C VAL A 30 -2.47 17.33 21.62
N ILE A 31 -3.12 18.02 20.69
CA ILE A 31 -3.04 17.69 19.26
C ILE A 31 -1.75 18.23 18.65
N SER A 32 -1.34 19.47 18.99
CA SER A 32 -0.12 20.07 18.43
C SER A 32 1.15 19.32 18.81
N SER A 33 1.21 18.75 20.01
CA SER A 33 2.39 18.01 20.50
C SER A 33 2.61 16.64 19.83
N ARG A 34 1.61 16.13 19.09
CA ARG A 34 1.62 14.73 18.61
C ARG A 34 1.32 14.55 17.12
N ARG A 35 1.11 15.63 16.35
CA ARG A 35 0.71 15.55 14.93
C ARG A 35 1.45 16.55 14.04
N LYS A 36 1.46 16.25 12.73
CA LYS A 36 1.89 17.19 11.69
C LYS A 36 1.08 18.49 11.84
N PRO A 37 1.70 19.68 11.78
CA PRO A 37 1.04 20.96 12.07
C PRO A 37 -0.26 21.17 11.28
N THR A 38 -0.29 20.77 10.01
CA THR A 38 -1.46 20.88 9.13
C THR A 38 -2.66 20.08 9.63
N THR A 39 -2.48 18.79 9.94
CA THR A 39 -3.54 17.94 10.51
C THR A 39 -3.94 18.41 11.91
N ALA A 40 -2.98 18.90 12.70
CA ALA A 40 -3.25 19.42 14.03
C ALA A 40 -4.17 20.65 13.97
N ILE A 41 -3.83 21.63 13.13
CA ILE A 41 -4.64 22.83 12.90
C ILE A 41 -6.03 22.45 12.40
N ALA A 42 -6.15 21.52 11.45
CA ALA A 42 -7.46 21.08 10.94
C ALA A 42 -8.38 20.60 12.08
N TRP A 43 -7.88 19.70 12.95
CA TRP A 43 -8.66 19.19 14.07
C TRP A 43 -8.94 20.25 15.14
N ILE A 44 -7.97 21.10 15.46
CA ILE A 44 -8.16 22.22 16.39
C ILE A 44 -9.28 23.14 15.87
N MET A 45 -9.24 23.49 14.59
CA MET A 45 -10.27 24.31 13.95
C MET A 45 -11.63 23.62 13.94
N THR A 46 -11.69 22.31 13.64
CA THR A 46 -12.95 21.54 13.73
C THR A 46 -13.53 21.57 15.15
N ILE A 47 -12.70 21.43 16.18
CA ILE A 47 -13.13 21.45 17.59
C ILE A 47 -13.57 22.87 18.00
N ILE A 48 -12.91 23.92 17.50
CA ILE A 48 -13.27 25.32 17.78
C ILE A 48 -14.57 25.72 17.08
N PHE A 49 -14.75 25.39 15.79
CA PHE A 49 -15.94 25.82 15.05
C PHE A 49 -17.15 24.89 15.23
N ILE A 50 -16.91 23.62 15.56
CA ILE A 50 -17.95 22.62 15.78
C ILE A 50 -17.69 21.92 17.12
N PRO A 51 -17.87 22.61 18.25
CA PRO A 51 -17.58 22.03 19.56
C PRO A 51 -18.43 20.80 19.85
N TYR A 52 -17.93 19.95 20.74
CA TYR A 52 -18.47 18.63 21.09
C TYR A 52 -18.48 17.62 19.94
N LEU A 53 -19.11 17.92 18.80
CA LEU A 53 -19.09 17.05 17.62
C LEU A 53 -17.68 16.90 17.04
N GLY A 54 -16.93 18.00 16.94
CA GLY A 54 -15.53 17.99 16.53
C GLY A 54 -14.64 17.22 17.51
N ALA A 55 -14.92 17.34 18.81
CA ALA A 55 -14.22 16.56 19.84
C ALA A 55 -14.54 15.07 19.75
N ILE A 56 -15.82 14.69 19.58
CA ILE A 56 -16.26 13.30 19.38
C ILE A 56 -15.62 12.73 18.11
N ALA A 57 -15.68 13.46 17.00
CA ALA A 57 -15.04 13.07 15.74
C ALA A 57 -13.53 12.88 15.93
N PHE A 58 -12.87 13.76 16.69
CA PHE A 58 -11.46 13.61 17.04
C PHE A 58 -11.20 12.37 17.92
N PHE A 59 -12.07 12.03 18.87
CA PHE A 59 -11.87 10.80 19.65
C PHE A 59 -12.03 9.53 18.79
N LEU A 60 -12.92 9.56 17.80
CA LEU A 60 -13.16 8.42 16.91
C LEU A 60 -12.07 8.23 15.84
N ILE A 61 -11.57 9.33 15.25
CA ILE A 61 -10.72 9.34 14.03
C ILE A 61 -9.44 10.18 14.22
N GLY A 62 -9.27 10.86 15.35
CA GLY A 62 -8.15 11.77 15.60
C GLY A 62 -6.89 11.11 16.17
N PHE A 63 -6.85 9.80 16.40
CA PHE A 63 -5.66 9.06 16.87
C PHE A 63 -5.12 8.08 15.81
N GLY A 64 -4.03 8.43 15.11
CA GLY A 64 -3.60 7.80 13.84
C GLY A 64 -2.86 6.46 13.95
N ARG A 65 -2.85 5.83 15.13
CA ARG A 65 -2.06 4.62 15.39
C ARG A 65 -2.96 3.45 15.69
N LEU A 66 -2.49 2.25 15.34
CA LEU A 66 -3.15 1.02 15.77
C LEU A 66 -3.09 0.86 17.31
N PRO A 67 -4.05 0.12 17.90
CA PRO A 67 -4.06 -0.18 19.32
C PRO A 67 -2.72 -0.73 19.82
N ARG A 68 -2.36 -0.43 21.08
CA ARG A 68 -1.07 -0.83 21.68
C ARG A 68 -0.75 -2.31 21.54
N HIS A 69 -1.74 -3.19 21.73
CA HIS A 69 -1.55 -4.65 21.62
C HIS A 69 -1.07 -5.08 20.22
N ARG A 70 -1.58 -4.49 19.14
CA ARG A 70 -1.12 -4.82 17.77
C ARG A 70 0.30 -4.36 17.50
N ARG A 71 0.66 -3.17 18.01
CA ARG A 71 2.03 -2.65 17.88
C ARG A 71 3.02 -3.50 18.68
N GLU A 72 2.59 -4.05 19.81
CA GLU A 72 3.40 -4.98 20.60
C GLU A 72 3.65 -6.29 19.85
N LYS A 73 2.62 -6.87 19.23
CA LYS A 73 2.77 -8.06 18.38
C LYS A 73 3.73 -7.82 17.21
N GLN A 74 3.60 -6.69 16.52
CA GLN A 74 4.57 -6.29 15.48
C GLN A 74 5.99 -6.23 16.04
N ARG A 75 6.19 -5.61 17.22
CA ARG A 75 7.50 -5.53 17.86
C ARG A 75 8.06 -6.92 18.18
N GLN A 76 7.24 -7.81 18.73
CA GLN A 76 7.65 -9.18 19.03
C GLN A 76 8.11 -9.93 17.77
N VAL A 77 7.37 -9.84 16.67
CA VAL A 77 7.80 -10.47 15.40
C VAL A 77 9.06 -9.81 14.86
N ASN A 78 9.18 -8.48 14.91
CA ASN A 78 10.40 -7.78 14.50
C ASN A 78 11.62 -8.22 15.30
N GLU A 79 11.48 -8.42 16.62
CA GLU A 79 12.56 -8.91 17.48
C GLU A 79 12.97 -10.35 17.10
N LEU A 80 12.00 -11.21 16.79
CA LEU A 80 12.25 -12.56 16.28
C LEU A 80 12.96 -12.53 14.93
N MET A 81 12.56 -11.64 14.02
CA MET A 81 13.22 -11.46 12.71
C MET A 81 14.65 -10.97 12.87
N HIS A 82 14.89 -9.98 13.72
CA HIS A 82 16.24 -9.49 13.99
C HIS A 82 17.14 -10.59 14.60
N ALA A 83 16.60 -11.38 15.52
CA ALA A 83 17.31 -12.52 16.08
C ALA A 83 17.63 -13.58 15.01
N ALA A 84 16.66 -13.92 14.16
CA ALA A 84 16.83 -14.86 13.06
C ALA A 84 17.88 -14.38 12.04
N SER A 85 17.78 -13.13 11.57
CA SER A 85 18.73 -12.54 10.62
C SER A 85 20.14 -12.41 11.21
N GLY A 86 20.26 -12.08 12.50
CA GLY A 86 21.54 -12.02 13.22
C GLY A 86 22.21 -13.39 13.36
N LEU A 87 21.43 -14.46 13.54
CA LEU A 87 21.92 -15.85 13.57
C LEU A 87 22.25 -16.40 12.18
N SER A 88 21.54 -15.93 11.15
CA SER A 88 21.69 -16.40 9.77
C SER A 88 23.00 -15.92 9.12
N GLY A 89 23.65 -14.88 9.65
CA GLY A 89 24.81 -14.26 9.00
C GLY A 89 24.49 -13.61 7.64
N HIS A 90 23.21 -13.53 7.26
CA HIS A 90 22.71 -13.02 5.98
C HIS A 90 22.63 -11.49 5.92
N ARG A 91 23.45 -10.77 6.71
CA ARG A 91 23.82 -9.41 6.30
C ARG A 91 24.68 -9.57 5.06
N ALA A 92 24.03 -9.66 3.91
CA ALA A 92 24.73 -9.78 2.66
C ALA A 92 25.74 -8.63 2.60
N GLN A 93 27.01 -8.96 2.43
CA GLN A 93 27.93 -8.06 1.73
C GLN A 93 27.41 -8.00 0.30
N PHE A 94 26.35 -7.24 0.09
CA PHE A 94 25.82 -6.99 -1.24
C PHE A 94 26.68 -5.88 -1.84
N ASP A 95 27.16 -6.10 -3.05
CA ASP A 95 27.94 -5.12 -3.81
C ASP A 95 26.99 -4.01 -4.31
N SER A 96 26.63 -3.09 -3.42
CA SER A 96 25.74 -1.97 -3.71
C SER A 96 26.49 -0.68 -3.95
N PRO A 97 25.91 0.22 -4.77
CA PRO A 97 26.39 1.59 -4.84
C PRO A 97 26.40 2.25 -3.46
N ASP A 98 27.43 3.04 -3.17
CA ASP A 98 27.61 3.76 -1.89
C ASP A 98 26.38 4.60 -1.50
N TRP A 99 25.63 5.09 -2.49
CA TRP A 99 24.44 5.91 -2.26
C TRP A 99 23.24 5.11 -1.74
N LEU A 100 23.15 3.80 -2.02
CA LEU A 100 22.01 2.96 -1.68
C LEU A 100 22.14 2.36 -0.27
N VAL A 101 23.36 2.08 0.19
CA VAL A 101 23.65 1.45 1.49
C VAL A 101 22.97 2.17 2.67
N PRO A 102 23.00 3.50 2.80
CA PRO A 102 22.31 4.20 3.89
C PRO A 102 20.79 4.03 3.84
N THR A 103 20.20 3.98 2.65
CA THR A 103 18.75 3.78 2.46
C THR A 103 18.33 2.38 2.88
N VAL A 104 19.11 1.36 2.51
CA VAL A 104 18.85 -0.04 2.90
C VAL A 104 18.97 -0.21 4.42
N ALA A 105 20.02 0.34 5.03
CA ALA A 105 20.20 0.30 6.48
C ALA A 105 19.09 1.06 7.23
N MET A 106 18.63 2.18 6.67
CA MET A 106 17.46 2.90 7.21
C MET A 106 16.21 2.03 7.15
N ASN A 107 15.93 1.37 6.03
CA ASN A 107 14.79 0.48 5.89
C ASN A 107 14.84 -0.69 6.86
N GLU A 108 16.01 -1.34 7.03
CA GLU A 108 16.20 -2.44 7.98
C GLU A 108 15.91 -1.96 9.41
N LYS A 109 16.42 -0.80 9.80
CA LYS A 109 16.16 -0.21 11.12
C LYS A 109 14.68 0.11 11.36
N LEU A 110 13.95 0.51 10.31
CA LEU A 110 12.56 0.95 10.43
C LEU A 110 11.54 -0.16 10.24
N GLY A 111 11.87 -1.21 9.48
CA GLY A 111 10.98 -2.30 9.09
C GLY A 111 11.38 -3.68 9.61
N ALA A 112 12.55 -3.80 10.26
CA ALA A 112 13.15 -5.03 10.78
C ALA A 112 13.61 -6.08 9.75
N LEU A 113 13.39 -5.82 8.46
CA LEU A 113 13.72 -6.73 7.34
C LEU A 113 14.89 -6.16 6.52
N GLY A 114 15.88 -7.01 6.25
CA GLY A 114 17.16 -6.62 5.68
C GLY A 114 17.15 -6.72 4.14
N MET A 115 18.26 -6.37 3.52
CA MET A 115 18.46 -6.73 2.11
C MET A 115 19.06 -8.14 2.03
N VAL A 116 18.47 -8.97 1.18
CA VAL A 116 18.90 -10.34 0.91
C VAL A 116 19.31 -10.51 -0.56
N SER A 117 20.34 -11.30 -0.78
CA SER A 117 20.84 -11.65 -2.12
C SER A 117 20.31 -13.00 -2.60
N GLY A 118 20.49 -13.33 -3.87
CA GLY A 118 20.10 -14.63 -4.44
C GLY A 118 18.60 -14.74 -4.75
N THR A 119 17.91 -13.61 -4.85
CA THR A 119 16.49 -13.58 -5.22
C THR A 119 16.33 -13.82 -6.72
N SER A 120 15.31 -14.58 -7.10
CA SER A 120 14.83 -14.64 -8.47
C SER A 120 13.47 -13.96 -8.57
N ALA A 121 13.25 -13.17 -9.63
CA ALA A 121 12.03 -12.41 -9.83
C ALA A 121 11.50 -12.51 -11.26
N THR A 122 10.19 -12.65 -11.40
CA THR A 122 9.47 -12.59 -12.69
C THR A 122 8.34 -11.57 -12.59
N LEU A 123 8.35 -10.55 -13.45
CA LEU A 123 7.24 -9.58 -13.55
C LEU A 123 6.06 -10.16 -14.32
N ILE A 124 4.84 -9.92 -13.86
CA ILE A 124 3.62 -10.41 -14.49
C ILE A 124 2.65 -9.23 -14.66
N GLY A 125 2.53 -8.74 -15.89
CA GLY A 125 1.64 -7.62 -16.23
C GLY A 125 0.25 -8.03 -16.74
N GLY A 126 0.01 -9.34 -16.94
CA GLY A 126 -1.30 -9.86 -17.35
C GLY A 126 -2.16 -10.23 -16.15
N TYR A 127 -3.40 -9.73 -16.11
CA TYR A 127 -4.31 -9.88 -14.97
C TYR A 127 -4.67 -11.34 -14.68
N GLU A 128 -5.10 -12.10 -15.69
CA GLU A 128 -5.38 -13.54 -15.55
C GLU A 128 -4.10 -14.38 -15.51
N GLN A 129 -3.02 -13.90 -16.15
CA GLN A 129 -1.74 -14.59 -16.18
C GLN A 129 -1.10 -14.67 -14.78
N SER A 130 -1.23 -13.62 -13.96
CA SER A 130 -0.77 -13.63 -12.58
C SER A 130 -1.56 -14.62 -11.74
N ILE A 131 -2.89 -14.67 -11.89
CA ILE A 131 -3.77 -15.61 -11.19
C ILE A 131 -3.43 -17.05 -11.60
N ALA A 132 -3.26 -17.31 -12.90
CA ALA A 132 -2.84 -18.62 -13.39
C ALA A 132 -1.46 -19.01 -12.85
N SER A 133 -0.53 -18.05 -12.68
CA SER A 133 0.77 -18.31 -12.06
C SER A 133 0.66 -18.65 -10.57
N MET A 134 -0.24 -17.99 -9.84
CA MET A 134 -0.53 -18.31 -8.44
C MET A 134 -1.16 -19.70 -8.31
N VAL A 135 -2.11 -20.06 -9.19
CA VAL A 135 -2.70 -21.41 -9.26
C VAL A 135 -1.62 -22.48 -9.44
N ARG A 136 -0.70 -22.31 -10.39
CA ARG A 136 0.40 -23.26 -10.61
C ARG A 136 1.30 -23.44 -9.39
N ALA A 137 1.55 -22.37 -8.63
CA ALA A 137 2.30 -22.46 -7.39
C ALA A 137 1.52 -23.21 -6.30
N ILE A 138 0.24 -22.88 -6.10
CA ILE A 138 -0.67 -23.54 -5.15
C ILE A 138 -0.77 -25.05 -5.41
N GLU A 139 -0.81 -25.47 -6.68
CA GLU A 139 -0.90 -26.90 -7.01
C GLU A 139 0.35 -27.71 -6.63
N LYS A 140 1.50 -27.05 -6.54
CA LYS A 140 2.76 -27.67 -6.12
C LYS A 140 2.95 -27.65 -4.60
N ALA A 141 2.09 -26.95 -3.85
CA ALA A 141 2.23 -26.77 -2.41
C ALA A 141 2.19 -28.10 -1.64
N GLN A 142 3.08 -28.22 -0.66
CA GLN A 142 3.27 -29.43 0.16
C GLN A 142 3.04 -29.21 1.66
N SER A 143 3.30 -28.00 2.18
CA SER A 143 3.31 -27.70 3.62
C SER A 143 2.27 -26.65 3.97
N PHE A 144 2.38 -25.43 3.43
CA PHE A 144 1.47 -24.34 3.75
C PHE A 144 1.29 -23.36 2.59
N ILE A 145 0.15 -22.67 2.61
CA ILE A 145 -0.17 -21.55 1.73
C ILE A 145 -0.71 -20.41 2.58
N HIS A 146 -0.08 -19.25 2.45
CA HIS A 146 -0.50 -18.01 3.09
C HIS A 146 -0.99 -17.04 2.02
N VAL A 147 -2.23 -16.57 2.15
CA VAL A 147 -2.86 -15.64 1.21
C VAL A 147 -3.34 -14.42 1.96
N GLU A 148 -2.88 -13.24 1.57
CA GLU A 148 -3.31 -11.97 2.14
C GLU A 148 -3.57 -10.96 1.04
N PHE A 149 -4.81 -10.53 0.87
CA PHE A 149 -5.18 -9.53 -0.13
C PHE A 149 -6.21 -8.56 0.43
N TYR A 150 -6.02 -7.26 0.17
CA TYR A 150 -7.03 -6.24 0.48
C TYR A 150 -8.44 -6.62 0.02
N ILE A 151 -8.56 -7.16 -1.20
CA ILE A 151 -9.81 -7.69 -1.75
C ILE A 151 -9.58 -9.11 -2.24
N LEU A 152 -10.43 -10.02 -1.77
CA LEU A 152 -10.59 -11.37 -2.25
C LEU A 152 -12.09 -11.62 -2.47
N VAL A 153 -12.46 -11.96 -3.70
CA VAL A 153 -13.80 -12.38 -4.09
C VAL A 153 -13.67 -13.63 -4.93
N SER A 154 -14.45 -14.67 -4.63
CA SER A 154 -14.58 -15.87 -5.46
C SER A 154 -15.55 -15.57 -6.60
N ASP A 155 -15.00 -15.40 -7.81
CA ASP A 155 -15.73 -15.13 -9.04
C ASP A 155 -15.24 -15.97 -10.23
N GLN A 156 -15.62 -15.62 -11.46
CA GLN A 156 -15.21 -16.38 -12.64
C GLN A 156 -13.70 -16.29 -12.90
N THR A 157 -13.08 -15.16 -12.57
CA THR A 157 -11.65 -14.89 -12.78
C THR A 157 -10.81 -15.56 -11.68
N THR A 158 -11.28 -15.54 -10.44
CA THR A 158 -10.55 -16.07 -9.27
C THR A 158 -10.97 -17.48 -8.85
N GLY A 159 -12.05 -18.02 -9.43
CA GLY A 159 -12.66 -19.27 -8.99
C GLY A 159 -11.70 -20.45 -9.04
N GLU A 160 -10.84 -20.52 -10.05
CA GLU A 160 -9.81 -21.57 -10.15
C GLU A 160 -8.75 -21.44 -9.06
N LEU A 161 -8.39 -20.23 -8.64
CA LEU A 161 -7.48 -20.00 -7.52
C LEU A 161 -8.12 -20.47 -6.21
N VAL A 162 -9.39 -20.12 -5.96
CA VAL A 162 -10.11 -20.58 -4.76
C VAL A 162 -10.27 -22.10 -4.75
N ALA A 163 -10.57 -22.71 -5.90
CA ALA A 163 -10.65 -24.16 -6.04
C ALA A 163 -9.30 -24.84 -5.80
N ALA A 164 -8.20 -24.27 -6.30
CA ALA A 164 -6.84 -24.77 -6.06
C ALA A 164 -6.46 -24.72 -4.58
N LEU A 165 -6.84 -23.65 -3.86
CA LEU A 165 -6.68 -23.57 -2.41
C LEU A 165 -7.43 -24.70 -1.69
N GLY A 166 -8.68 -24.96 -2.10
CA GLY A 166 -9.47 -26.07 -1.56
C GLY A 166 -8.87 -27.44 -1.85
N ARG A 167 -8.30 -27.66 -3.05
CA ARG A 167 -7.57 -28.89 -3.38
C ARG A 167 -6.31 -29.04 -2.54
N ALA A 168 -5.56 -27.96 -2.30
CA ALA A 168 -4.40 -27.99 -1.42
C ALA A 168 -4.79 -28.34 0.02
N ALA A 169 -5.86 -27.72 0.55
CA ALA A 169 -6.39 -28.06 1.88
C ALA A 169 -6.80 -29.53 1.97
N ALA A 170 -7.45 -30.08 0.93
CA ALA A 170 -7.82 -31.50 0.85
C ALA A 170 -6.61 -32.45 0.80
N ARG A 171 -5.44 -31.98 0.32
CA ARG A 171 -4.16 -32.71 0.38
C ARG A 171 -3.48 -32.62 1.77
N GLY A 172 -4.04 -31.87 2.72
CA GLY A 172 -3.47 -31.66 4.04
C GLY A 172 -2.51 -30.47 4.15
N VAL A 173 -2.41 -29.62 3.11
CA VAL A 173 -1.64 -28.37 3.15
C VAL A 173 -2.36 -27.38 4.07
N ALA A 174 -1.63 -26.70 4.97
CA ALA A 174 -2.21 -25.66 5.81
C ALA A 174 -2.51 -24.41 4.96
N VAL A 175 -3.80 -24.11 4.73
CA VAL A 175 -4.22 -22.95 3.93
C VAL A 175 -4.81 -21.86 4.82
N ARG A 176 -4.15 -20.71 4.87
CA ARG A 176 -4.54 -19.54 5.69
C ARG A 176 -4.80 -18.32 4.80
N VAL A 177 -5.96 -17.69 4.98
CA VAL A 177 -6.44 -16.60 4.14
C VAL A 177 -6.82 -15.38 4.96
N LEU A 178 -6.29 -14.22 4.58
CA LEU A 178 -6.60 -12.91 5.15
C LEU A 178 -7.14 -11.97 4.07
N PHE A 179 -8.24 -11.29 4.37
CA PHE A 179 -8.76 -10.22 3.51
C PHE A 179 -9.45 -9.11 4.30
N ASP A 180 -9.43 -7.87 3.80
CA ASP A 180 -9.92 -6.72 4.57
C ASP A 180 -11.45 -6.76 4.77
N HIS A 181 -11.87 -6.50 6.01
CA HIS A 181 -13.29 -6.53 6.35
C HIS A 181 -14.10 -5.46 5.61
N VAL A 182 -13.67 -4.21 5.68
CA VAL A 182 -14.44 -3.05 5.21
C VAL A 182 -14.44 -2.97 3.69
N ALA A 183 -13.30 -3.25 3.06
CA ALA A 183 -13.14 -3.25 1.61
C ALA A 183 -14.14 -4.20 0.92
N THR A 184 -14.38 -5.36 1.54
CA THR A 184 -15.22 -6.42 0.97
C THR A 184 -16.71 -6.25 1.27
N LEU A 185 -17.11 -5.41 2.24
CA LEU A 185 -18.53 -5.19 2.58
C LEU A 185 -19.39 -4.76 1.40
N THR A 186 -18.83 -3.93 0.52
CA THR A 186 -19.54 -3.31 -0.61
C THR A 186 -19.41 -4.10 -1.92
N LEU A 187 -18.64 -5.18 -1.92
CA LEU A 187 -18.41 -5.97 -3.12
C LEU A 187 -19.53 -6.99 -3.35
N PRO A 188 -19.91 -7.23 -4.62
CA PRO A 188 -20.73 -8.38 -4.99
C PRO A 188 -20.06 -9.68 -4.56
N ARG A 189 -20.86 -10.74 -4.41
CA ARG A 189 -20.38 -12.11 -4.12
C ARG A 189 -19.63 -12.31 -2.79
N ARG A 190 -19.62 -11.33 -1.88
CA ARG A 190 -18.90 -11.44 -0.60
C ARG A 190 -19.38 -12.62 0.27
N LYS A 191 -20.70 -12.89 0.28
CA LYS A 191 -21.28 -13.94 1.12
C LYS A 191 -20.95 -15.30 0.55
N GLU A 192 -21.08 -15.42 -0.76
CA GLU A 192 -20.75 -16.58 -1.57
C GLU A 192 -19.26 -16.91 -1.46
N THR A 193 -18.40 -15.89 -1.42
CA THR A 193 -16.96 -16.05 -1.19
C THR A 193 -16.69 -16.66 0.19
N ILE A 194 -17.31 -16.13 1.25
CA ILE A 194 -17.16 -16.67 2.61
C ILE A 194 -17.69 -18.11 2.69
N GLN A 195 -18.89 -18.36 2.16
CA GLN A 195 -19.50 -19.69 2.12
C GLN A 195 -18.63 -20.69 1.37
N GLU A 196 -17.96 -20.26 0.30
CA GLU A 196 -17.04 -21.11 -0.46
C GLU A 196 -15.78 -21.44 0.32
N LEU A 197 -15.17 -20.46 1.01
CA LEU A 197 -14.03 -20.71 1.89
C LEU A 197 -14.39 -21.67 3.04
N ASP A 198 -15.56 -21.47 3.67
CA ASP A 198 -16.09 -22.35 4.70
C ASP A 198 -16.32 -23.77 4.17
N ARG A 199 -16.94 -23.91 2.98
CA ARG A 199 -17.21 -25.20 2.33
C ARG A 199 -15.92 -25.97 2.01
N LEU A 200 -14.86 -25.25 1.66
CA LEU A 200 -13.55 -25.83 1.33
C LEU A 200 -12.70 -26.12 2.58
N GLY A 201 -13.17 -25.77 3.79
CA GLY A 201 -12.43 -25.98 5.03
C GLY A 201 -11.17 -25.12 5.15
N ILE A 202 -11.12 -23.98 4.45
CA ILE A 202 -9.98 -23.07 4.46
C ILE A 202 -10.02 -22.22 5.73
N GLN A 203 -8.88 -22.06 6.41
CA GLN A 203 -8.78 -21.16 7.56
C GLN A 203 -8.74 -19.72 7.05
N TRP A 204 -9.73 -18.90 7.42
CA TRP A 204 -9.79 -17.52 6.97
C TRP A 204 -10.19 -16.56 8.08
N HIS A 205 -9.61 -15.36 8.04
CA HIS A 205 -9.93 -14.28 8.96
C HIS A 205 -10.03 -12.94 8.23
N HIS A 206 -10.88 -12.06 8.74
CA HIS A 206 -10.88 -10.68 8.27
C HIS A 206 -9.75 -9.89 8.89
N MET A 207 -9.08 -9.08 8.07
CA MET A 207 -8.14 -8.07 8.54
C MET A 207 -8.87 -6.84 9.08
N LEU A 208 -8.37 -6.31 10.20
CA LEU A 208 -8.86 -5.10 10.86
C LEU A 208 -10.40 -5.09 10.98
N PRO A 209 -11.01 -6.12 11.62
CA PRO A 209 -12.45 -6.26 11.68
C PRO A 209 -13.11 -5.07 12.39
N LEU A 210 -14.28 -4.71 11.87
CA LEU A 210 -15.13 -3.62 12.37
C LEU A 210 -16.48 -4.22 12.80
N LYS A 211 -16.50 -4.81 14.00
CA LYS A 211 -17.65 -5.50 14.60
C LYS A 211 -17.79 -5.04 16.06
N PRO A 212 -18.28 -3.82 16.32
CA PRO A 212 -18.32 -3.24 17.67
C PRO A 212 -19.12 -4.09 18.66
N LEU A 213 -20.21 -4.73 18.21
CA LEU A 213 -21.03 -5.65 19.03
C LEU A 213 -20.27 -6.92 19.47
N LYS A 214 -19.12 -7.22 18.86
CA LYS A 214 -18.25 -8.35 19.22
C LYS A 214 -16.95 -7.88 19.89
N GLY A 215 -16.89 -6.62 20.35
CA GLY A 215 -15.68 -6.04 20.94
C GLY A 215 -14.54 -5.75 19.95
N GLN A 216 -14.78 -5.92 18.65
CA GLN A 216 -13.79 -5.68 17.60
C GLN A 216 -14.00 -4.30 16.99
N TRP A 217 -13.29 -3.30 17.50
CA TRP A 217 -13.29 -1.95 16.96
C TRP A 217 -11.90 -1.57 16.46
N GLN A 218 -11.83 -1.14 15.21
CA GLN A 218 -10.67 -0.50 14.62
C GLN A 218 -11.12 0.78 13.95
N ARG A 219 -10.19 1.71 13.79
CA ARG A 219 -10.43 2.89 12.96
C ARG A 219 -10.82 2.45 11.54
N PRO A 220 -11.98 2.87 11.01
CA PRO A 220 -12.44 2.44 9.70
C PRO A 220 -11.51 2.85 8.56
N ASP A 221 -10.78 3.94 8.72
CA ASP A 221 -9.89 4.50 7.71
C ASP A 221 -8.50 3.86 7.66
N LEU A 222 -8.08 3.14 8.72
CA LEU A 222 -6.88 2.29 8.74
C LEU A 222 -7.24 0.93 8.16
N ARG A 223 -6.67 0.56 7.01
CA ARG A 223 -6.97 -0.70 6.31
C ARG A 223 -5.68 -1.42 5.92
N ASN A 224 -5.75 -2.74 5.71
CA ASN A 224 -4.60 -3.50 5.25
C ASN A 224 -4.65 -3.69 3.74
N HIS A 225 -3.78 -2.99 3.03
CA HIS A 225 -3.69 -2.93 1.58
C HIS A 225 -2.63 -3.87 0.99
N ARG A 226 -2.00 -4.75 1.79
CA ARG A 226 -1.02 -5.70 1.29
C ARG A 226 -1.65 -6.74 0.35
N LYS A 227 -0.79 -7.31 -0.51
CA LYS A 227 -1.08 -8.36 -1.48
C LYS A 227 0.08 -9.34 -1.44
N LEU A 228 -0.14 -10.48 -0.81
CA LEU A 228 0.85 -11.51 -0.55
C LEU A 228 0.23 -12.88 -0.86
N LEU A 229 0.99 -13.70 -1.57
CA LEU A 229 0.75 -15.14 -1.63
C LEU A 229 2.09 -15.84 -1.42
N ILE A 230 2.18 -16.68 -0.39
CA ILE A 230 3.37 -17.47 -0.07
C ILE A 230 2.99 -18.95 -0.16
N VAL A 231 3.82 -19.72 -0.85
CA VAL A 231 3.70 -21.18 -0.95
C VAL A 231 4.96 -21.80 -0.39
N ASP A 232 4.81 -22.59 0.67
CA ASP A 232 5.86 -23.36 1.35
C ASP A 232 7.10 -22.57 1.81
N GLY A 233 7.03 -21.24 1.83
CA GLY A 233 8.19 -20.37 2.05
C GLY A 233 9.20 -20.35 0.90
N GLU A 234 8.87 -20.98 -0.24
CA GLU A 234 9.75 -21.13 -1.41
C GLU A 234 9.36 -20.19 -2.56
N VAL A 235 8.05 -19.98 -2.76
CA VAL A 235 7.51 -19.09 -3.80
C VAL A 235 6.65 -18.00 -3.18
N GLY A 236 6.93 -16.75 -3.52
CA GLY A 236 6.18 -15.57 -3.06
C GLY A 236 5.59 -14.78 -4.23
N PHE A 237 4.47 -14.11 -4.01
CA PHE A 237 3.90 -13.13 -4.92
C PHE A 237 3.56 -11.85 -4.18
N THR A 238 3.87 -10.71 -4.79
CA THR A 238 3.39 -9.41 -4.32
C THR A 238 3.22 -8.43 -5.48
N GLY A 239 2.61 -7.27 -5.24
CA GLY A 239 2.36 -6.25 -6.25
C GLY A 239 1.05 -5.49 -6.00
N SER A 240 0.42 -5.06 -7.08
CA SER A 240 -0.71 -4.11 -7.00
C SER A 240 -2.10 -4.76 -7.12
N GLN A 241 -2.18 -5.99 -7.62
CA GLN A 241 -3.41 -6.68 -8.01
C GLN A 241 -4.21 -7.22 -6.82
N ASN A 242 -5.52 -6.98 -6.81
CA ASN A 242 -6.46 -7.67 -5.93
C ASN A 242 -6.95 -8.99 -6.55
N LEU A 243 -7.49 -9.90 -5.72
CA LEU A 243 -8.11 -11.14 -6.19
C LEU A 243 -9.62 -10.93 -6.41
N ILE A 244 -9.97 -10.37 -7.56
CA ILE A 244 -11.34 -10.20 -8.04
C ILE A 244 -11.31 -10.08 -9.57
N ASP A 245 -12.43 -10.23 -10.25
CA ASP A 245 -12.57 -9.82 -11.65
C ASP A 245 -12.03 -8.40 -11.88
N SER A 246 -11.36 -8.18 -13.02
CA SER A 246 -10.72 -6.90 -13.33
C SER A 246 -11.65 -5.69 -13.34
N THR A 247 -12.97 -5.89 -13.44
CA THR A 247 -14.00 -4.83 -13.34
C THR A 247 -14.44 -4.53 -11.92
N TYR A 248 -14.00 -5.34 -10.95
CA TYR A 248 -14.44 -5.38 -9.54
C TYR A 248 -15.94 -5.70 -9.38
N LEU A 249 -16.62 -6.12 -10.45
CA LEU A 249 -18.03 -6.51 -10.51
C LEU A 249 -19.03 -5.42 -10.07
N LYS A 250 -18.58 -4.19 -9.79
CA LYS A 250 -19.48 -3.11 -9.36
C LYS A 250 -20.34 -2.67 -10.55
N PRO A 251 -21.67 -2.49 -10.38
CA PRO A 251 -22.54 -2.04 -11.47
C PRO A 251 -22.08 -0.75 -12.14
N GLY A 252 -21.51 0.19 -11.38
CA GLY A 252 -20.95 1.43 -11.92
C GLY A 252 -19.72 1.21 -12.80
N ASN A 253 -18.87 0.24 -12.46
CA ASN A 253 -17.67 -0.10 -13.22
C ASN A 253 -18.04 -0.80 -14.53
N LEU A 254 -18.95 -1.77 -14.44
CA LEU A 254 -19.47 -2.51 -15.61
C LEU A 254 -20.12 -1.57 -16.63
N ARG A 255 -20.98 -0.64 -16.18
CA ARG A 255 -21.60 0.37 -17.06
C ARG A 255 -20.59 1.28 -17.76
N ARG A 256 -19.44 1.53 -17.12
CA ARG A 256 -18.37 2.38 -17.65
C ARG A 256 -17.31 1.59 -18.42
N GLY A 257 -17.40 0.26 -18.45
CA GLY A 257 -16.39 -0.62 -19.05
C GLY A 257 -15.03 -0.54 -18.35
N LEU A 258 -14.98 -0.23 -17.05
CA LEU A 258 -13.70 -0.06 -16.35
C LEU A 258 -13.00 -1.40 -16.11
N HIS A 259 -11.70 -1.42 -16.39
CA HIS A 259 -10.80 -2.55 -16.08
C HIS A 259 -9.53 -2.05 -15.40
N TRP A 260 -9.00 -2.80 -14.45
CA TRP A 260 -7.78 -2.44 -13.72
C TRP A 260 -6.56 -3.11 -14.35
N LYS A 261 -5.53 -2.29 -14.66
CA LYS A 261 -4.23 -2.75 -15.15
C LYS A 261 -3.24 -2.80 -13.99
N GLU A 262 -2.81 -4.01 -13.66
CA GLU A 262 -1.99 -4.30 -12.48
C GLU A 262 -0.60 -4.79 -12.87
N LEU A 263 0.30 -4.82 -11.90
CA LEU A 263 1.61 -5.44 -12.01
C LEU A 263 1.89 -6.27 -10.76
N MET A 264 2.23 -7.53 -10.99
CA MET A 264 2.64 -8.47 -9.94
C MET A 264 4.08 -8.90 -10.17
N VAL A 265 4.75 -9.32 -9.10
CA VAL A 265 6.05 -9.99 -9.15
C VAL A 265 5.93 -11.35 -8.48
N ARG A 266 6.41 -12.38 -9.16
CA ARG A 266 6.66 -13.70 -8.58
C ARG A 266 8.11 -13.76 -8.13
N LEU A 267 8.35 -14.28 -6.94
CA LEU A 267 9.64 -14.30 -6.26
C LEU A 267 9.98 -15.72 -5.82
N GLU A 268 11.26 -16.04 -5.89
CA GLU A 268 11.88 -17.23 -5.30
C GLU A 268 13.18 -16.84 -4.59
N GLY A 269 13.59 -17.65 -3.62
CA GLY A 269 14.81 -17.45 -2.85
C GLY A 269 14.56 -16.77 -1.50
N PRO A 270 15.61 -16.28 -0.82
CA PRO A 270 15.54 -15.83 0.58
C PRO A 270 14.50 -14.75 0.87
N ILE A 271 14.16 -13.91 -0.12
CA ILE A 271 13.17 -12.84 0.01
C ILE A 271 11.78 -13.35 0.38
N VAL A 272 11.45 -14.61 0.05
CA VAL A 272 10.13 -15.19 0.34
C VAL A 272 9.91 -15.32 1.84
N SER A 273 10.96 -15.60 2.61
CA SER A 273 10.88 -15.63 4.08
C SER A 273 10.56 -14.26 4.68
N GLU A 274 11.01 -13.18 4.06
CA GLU A 274 10.66 -11.82 4.51
C GLU A 274 9.19 -11.49 4.22
N LEU A 275 8.65 -11.91 3.07
CA LEU A 275 7.22 -11.77 2.78
C LEU A 275 6.36 -12.61 3.74
N ASP A 276 6.82 -13.82 4.06
CA ASP A 276 6.12 -14.70 4.98
C ASP A 276 6.10 -14.13 6.40
N ALA A 277 7.19 -13.50 6.85
CA ALA A 277 7.23 -12.80 8.13
C ALA A 277 6.20 -11.67 8.24
N VAL A 278 5.95 -10.95 7.14
CA VAL A 278 4.88 -9.93 7.08
C VAL A 278 3.52 -10.59 7.27
N PHE A 279 3.23 -11.69 6.56
CA PHE A 279 1.99 -12.44 6.72
C PHE A 279 1.81 -12.97 8.14
N ILE A 280 2.83 -13.61 8.72
CA ILE A 280 2.79 -14.16 10.09
C ILE A 280 2.47 -13.06 11.10
N THR A 281 3.00 -11.86 10.91
CA THR A 281 2.70 -10.71 11.79
C THR A 281 1.23 -10.31 11.72
N ASP A 282 0.66 -10.31 10.52
CA ASP A 282 -0.74 -9.95 10.32
C ASP A 282 -1.68 -11.07 10.79
N TRP A 283 -1.33 -12.34 10.54
CA TRP A 283 -2.03 -13.50 11.10
C TRP A 283 -2.08 -13.41 12.62
N TYR A 284 -0.92 -13.26 13.26
CA TYR A 284 -0.82 -13.14 14.71
C TYR A 284 -1.64 -11.94 15.24
N SER A 285 -1.68 -10.83 14.49
CA SER A 285 -2.48 -9.66 14.84
C SER A 285 -3.98 -9.90 14.81
N GLU A 286 -4.47 -10.80 13.95
CA GLU A 286 -5.88 -11.13 13.80
C GLU A 286 -6.34 -12.35 14.62
N THR A 287 -5.45 -13.31 14.91
CA THR A 287 -5.81 -14.61 15.51
C THR A 287 -5.25 -14.84 16.91
N ASP A 288 -4.28 -14.03 17.37
CA ASP A 288 -3.49 -14.31 18.58
C ASP A 288 -2.66 -15.61 18.52
N GLU A 289 -2.54 -16.22 17.34
CA GLU A 289 -1.72 -17.41 17.09
C GLU A 289 -0.41 -17.00 16.41
N LEU A 290 0.73 -17.25 17.07
CA LEU A 290 2.04 -17.07 16.46
C LEU A 290 2.47 -18.39 15.80
N LEU A 291 2.72 -18.35 14.48
CA LEU A 291 3.09 -19.52 13.68
C LEU A 291 4.57 -19.91 13.89
N GLU A 292 4.92 -20.36 15.10
CA GLU A 292 6.30 -20.66 15.49
C GLU A 292 6.86 -21.98 14.93
N GLY A 293 5.99 -22.91 14.50
CA GLY A 293 6.37 -24.26 14.07
C GLY A 293 6.78 -24.39 12.60
N GLU A 294 6.48 -23.37 11.80
CA GLU A 294 6.76 -23.33 10.34
C GLU A 294 8.07 -22.59 10.03
N LYS A 295 8.86 -22.31 11.08
CA LYS A 295 10.13 -21.57 11.08
C LYS A 295 11.08 -21.97 9.96
N TYR A 296 11.37 -21.01 9.09
CA TYR A 296 12.65 -20.79 8.41
C TYR A 296 13.32 -22.02 7.82
N ARG A 297 12.55 -22.89 7.16
CA ARG A 297 13.15 -23.77 6.15
C ARG A 297 13.41 -22.92 4.92
N VAL A 298 14.49 -22.15 4.93
CA VAL A 298 15.16 -21.80 3.68
C VAL A 298 15.70 -23.12 3.14
N ARG A 299 14.83 -23.88 2.48
CA ARG A 299 15.31 -24.88 1.54
C ARG A 299 16.05 -24.07 0.49
N GLU A 300 17.29 -24.45 0.17
CA GLU A 300 17.93 -23.97 -1.05
C GLU A 300 16.89 -24.12 -2.15
N ALA A 301 16.44 -22.98 -2.69
CA ALA A 301 15.36 -22.97 -3.65
C ALA A 301 15.79 -23.91 -4.79
N SER A 302 15.03 -24.98 -4.97
CA SER A 302 15.19 -25.80 -6.16
C SER A 302 14.79 -24.87 -7.30
N ILE A 303 15.75 -24.35 -8.06
CA ILE A 303 15.47 -23.45 -9.19
C ILE A 303 14.66 -24.26 -10.19
N HIS A 304 13.34 -24.19 -10.06
CA HIS A 304 12.44 -24.89 -10.93
C HIS A 304 12.40 -24.12 -12.24
N HIS A 305 13.14 -24.61 -13.23
CA HIS A 305 13.06 -24.11 -14.59
C HIS A 305 11.66 -24.42 -15.13
N GLU A 306 10.74 -23.46 -15.03
CA GLU A 306 9.51 -23.51 -15.81
C GLU A 306 9.86 -23.27 -17.28
N THR A 307 9.44 -24.20 -18.15
CA THR A 307 9.52 -24.01 -19.60
C THR A 307 8.77 -22.73 -19.98
N PRO A 308 9.40 -21.77 -20.68
CA PRO A 308 8.74 -20.52 -21.03
C PRO A 308 7.50 -20.81 -21.88
N SER A 309 6.30 -20.47 -21.40
CA SER A 309 5.19 -20.29 -22.32
C SER A 309 5.48 -19.04 -23.15
N THR A 310 5.13 -19.06 -24.43
CA THR A 310 5.59 -18.17 -25.52
C THR A 310 5.32 -16.67 -25.35
N HIS A 311 4.81 -16.23 -24.19
CA HIS A 311 4.49 -14.84 -23.87
C HIS A 311 4.85 -14.40 -22.43
N GLN A 312 5.67 -15.15 -21.68
CA GLN A 312 6.05 -14.79 -20.30
C GLN A 312 7.24 -13.82 -20.25
N SER A 313 7.19 -12.88 -19.29
CA SER A 313 8.34 -12.05 -18.91
C SER A 313 9.51 -12.92 -18.46
N ARG A 314 10.74 -12.44 -18.69
CA ARG A 314 11.96 -13.15 -18.32
C ARG A 314 12.09 -13.25 -16.80
N THR A 315 12.43 -14.43 -16.29
CA THR A 315 12.91 -14.58 -14.90
C THR A 315 14.32 -14.04 -14.80
N VAL A 316 14.54 -13.15 -13.85
CA VAL A 316 15.83 -12.57 -13.53
C VAL A 316 16.32 -13.19 -12.23
N HIS A 317 17.58 -13.61 -12.18
CA HIS A 317 18.18 -14.33 -11.06
C HIS A 317 19.28 -13.51 -10.38
N GLY A 318 19.66 -13.89 -9.15
CA GLY A 318 20.79 -13.30 -8.44
C GLY A 318 20.57 -11.85 -8.00
N LEU A 319 19.32 -11.46 -7.77
CA LEU A 319 18.94 -10.11 -7.37
C LEU A 319 19.15 -9.88 -5.88
N ASP A 320 19.47 -8.63 -5.54
CA ASP A 320 19.40 -8.12 -4.18
C ASP A 320 18.03 -7.48 -3.97
N ALA A 321 17.31 -7.92 -2.93
CA ALA A 321 15.96 -7.45 -2.66
C ALA A 321 15.74 -7.22 -1.17
N GLN A 322 14.82 -6.32 -0.84
CA GLN A 322 14.39 -6.03 0.53
C GLN A 322 12.88 -5.86 0.56
N VAL A 323 12.21 -6.50 1.53
CA VAL A 323 10.79 -6.24 1.82
C VAL A 323 10.67 -5.06 2.77
N ILE A 324 9.79 -4.11 2.44
CA ILE A 324 9.51 -2.92 3.26
C ILE A 324 8.02 -2.94 3.63
N PRO A 325 7.67 -3.54 4.79
CA PRO A 325 6.33 -3.42 5.33
C PRO A 325 6.14 -2.02 5.90
N SER A 326 5.00 -1.38 5.64
CA SER A 326 4.68 -0.06 6.20
C SER A 326 3.28 -0.01 6.76
N GLY A 327 2.96 1.10 7.43
CA GLY A 327 1.63 1.40 7.95
C GLY A 327 1.62 1.87 9.42
N PRO A 328 0.42 1.99 10.01
CA PRO A 328 0.21 2.60 11.33
C PRO A 328 0.79 1.81 12.52
N SER A 329 1.34 0.62 12.27
CA SER A 329 2.12 -0.15 13.25
C SER A 329 3.56 0.36 13.41
N PHE A 330 4.12 1.02 12.39
CA PHE A 330 5.51 1.49 12.37
C PHE A 330 5.60 2.95 12.83
N GLU A 331 6.64 3.30 13.60
CA GLU A 331 6.69 4.61 14.28
C GLU A 331 7.26 5.77 13.43
N ASN A 332 7.45 5.61 12.11
CA ASN A 332 8.38 6.47 11.39
C ASN A 332 8.17 6.69 9.88
N ASP A 333 6.95 6.55 9.34
CA ASP A 333 6.64 6.81 7.91
C ASP A 333 7.70 6.16 6.97
N ASN A 334 8.03 4.89 7.20
CA ASN A 334 9.18 4.23 6.57
C ASN A 334 9.10 4.16 5.03
N ASN A 335 7.93 3.87 4.47
CA ASN A 335 7.72 3.86 3.03
C ASN A 335 7.90 5.25 2.39
N LEU A 336 7.47 6.32 3.07
CA LEU A 336 7.72 7.70 2.63
C LEU A 336 9.22 8.01 2.59
N LYS A 337 9.96 7.67 3.66
CA LYS A 337 11.40 7.90 3.74
C LYS A 337 12.17 7.16 2.66
N LEU A 338 11.78 5.92 2.35
CA LEU A 338 12.33 5.16 1.23
C LEU A 338 12.17 5.92 -0.09
N PHE A 339 10.95 6.34 -0.41
CA PHE A 339 10.62 6.97 -1.69
C PHE A 339 11.40 8.27 -1.86
N VAL A 340 11.37 9.14 -0.85
CA VAL A 340 12.09 10.42 -0.82
C VAL A 340 13.61 10.20 -0.95
N SER A 341 14.17 9.24 -0.21
CA SER A 341 15.61 8.94 -0.26
C SER A 341 16.06 8.48 -1.65
N LEU A 342 15.30 7.58 -2.29
CA LEU A 342 15.62 7.06 -3.62
C LEU A 342 15.51 8.15 -4.69
N ILE A 343 14.46 8.97 -4.66
CA ILE A 343 14.26 10.06 -5.64
C ILE A 343 15.36 11.12 -5.50
N HIS A 344 15.76 11.47 -4.27
CA HIS A 344 16.85 12.42 -4.06
C HIS A 344 18.20 11.90 -4.57
N ASN A 345 18.45 10.59 -4.50
CA ASN A 345 19.72 10.01 -4.97
C ASN A 345 19.75 9.70 -6.47
N ALA A 346 18.62 9.80 -7.18
CA ALA A 346 18.57 9.62 -8.62
C ALA A 346 19.56 10.53 -9.35
N ARG A 347 20.19 10.02 -10.42
CA ARG A 347 21.21 10.75 -11.19
C ARG A 347 20.81 11.02 -12.63
N ARG A 348 19.95 10.19 -13.22
CA ARG A 348 19.59 10.21 -14.65
C ARG A 348 18.09 10.24 -14.86
N ARG A 349 17.35 9.35 -14.20
CA ARG A 349 15.93 9.11 -14.50
C ARG A 349 15.14 8.66 -13.28
N VAL A 350 13.91 9.16 -13.18
CA VAL A 350 12.90 8.69 -12.24
C VAL A 350 11.64 8.40 -13.04
N SER A 351 11.11 7.18 -12.96
CA SER A 351 9.85 6.81 -13.60
C SER A 351 8.90 6.27 -12.56
N ILE A 352 7.68 6.79 -12.51
CA ILE A 352 6.70 6.51 -11.46
C ILE A 352 5.38 6.10 -12.13
N ALA A 353 4.80 4.98 -11.70
CA ALA A 353 3.42 4.61 -11.99
C ALA A 353 2.64 4.53 -10.68
N SER A 354 1.58 5.35 -10.56
CA SER A 354 0.70 5.33 -9.41
C SER A 354 -0.73 5.73 -9.79
N PRO A 355 -1.76 4.91 -9.49
CA PRO A 355 -3.16 5.23 -9.80
C PRO A 355 -3.65 6.48 -9.08
N TYR A 356 -3.17 6.68 -7.86
CA TYR A 356 -3.58 7.74 -6.96
C TYR A 356 -2.33 8.54 -6.56
N PHE A 357 -2.00 9.53 -7.38
CA PHE A 357 -0.85 10.40 -7.15
C PHE A 357 -1.29 11.63 -6.35
N VAL A 358 -1.31 11.52 -5.02
CA VAL A 358 -1.64 12.61 -4.10
C VAL A 358 -0.50 12.72 -3.08
N PRO A 359 0.72 13.09 -3.55
CA PRO A 359 1.92 12.97 -2.76
C PRO A 359 1.89 13.88 -1.54
N ASP A 360 2.63 13.49 -0.50
CA ASP A 360 2.96 14.42 0.57
C ASP A 360 3.94 15.50 0.07
N GLU A 361 4.13 16.54 0.87
CA GLU A 361 5.04 17.64 0.52
C GLU A 361 6.47 17.16 0.30
N ALA A 362 6.99 16.22 1.09
CA ALA A 362 8.37 15.73 0.93
C ALA A 362 8.54 14.95 -0.39
N THR A 363 7.60 14.08 -0.74
CA THR A 363 7.62 13.36 -2.03
C THR A 363 7.47 14.32 -3.20
N LEU A 364 6.55 15.29 -3.11
CA LEU A 364 6.35 16.29 -4.15
C LEU A 364 7.63 17.10 -4.39
N GLN A 365 8.25 17.61 -3.34
CA GLN A 365 9.49 18.37 -3.43
C GLN A 365 10.66 17.52 -3.93
N ALA A 366 10.75 16.24 -3.55
CA ALA A 366 11.77 15.34 -4.08
C ALA A 366 11.64 15.19 -5.60
N ILE A 367 10.42 14.99 -6.12
CA ILE A 367 10.14 14.86 -7.55
C ILE A 367 10.44 16.16 -8.30
N ILE A 368 9.95 17.30 -7.79
CA ILE A 368 10.23 18.62 -8.37
C ILE A 368 11.72 18.91 -8.38
N THR A 369 12.43 18.60 -7.29
CA THR A 369 13.89 18.78 -7.20
C THR A 369 14.62 17.91 -8.23
N ALA A 370 14.22 16.64 -8.37
CA ALA A 370 14.80 15.75 -9.37
C ALA A 370 14.62 16.31 -10.79
N ALA A 371 13.42 16.78 -11.14
CA ALA A 371 13.16 17.38 -12.45
C ALA A 371 13.92 18.70 -12.65
N SER A 372 14.00 19.54 -11.61
CA SER A 372 14.71 20.83 -11.63
C SER A 372 16.23 20.67 -11.79
N ARG A 373 16.79 19.53 -11.36
CA ARG A 373 18.19 19.14 -11.65
C ARG A 373 18.42 18.70 -13.10
N GLY A 374 17.37 18.62 -13.91
CA GLY A 374 17.44 18.21 -15.33
C GLY A 374 17.31 16.71 -15.56
N LEU A 375 16.87 15.93 -14.57
CA LEU A 375 16.66 14.48 -14.76
C LEU A 375 15.42 14.22 -15.61
N ALA A 376 15.42 13.09 -16.31
CA ALA A 376 14.22 12.60 -16.98
C ALA A 376 13.24 12.06 -15.93
N VAL A 377 12.23 12.85 -15.58
CA VAL A 377 11.18 12.44 -14.63
C VAL A 377 9.87 12.17 -15.38
N GLU A 378 9.33 10.96 -15.20
CA GLU A 378 8.09 10.51 -15.81
C GLU A 378 7.08 10.07 -14.76
N LEU A 379 5.81 10.43 -14.97
CA LEU A 379 4.69 10.05 -14.12
C LEU A 379 3.57 9.46 -14.97
N PHE A 380 3.25 8.19 -14.75
CA PHE A 380 2.14 7.48 -15.37
C PHE A 380 0.95 7.46 -14.41
N VAL A 381 -0.17 8.02 -14.88
CA VAL A 381 -1.44 8.15 -14.18
C VAL A 381 -2.58 7.70 -15.10
N SER A 382 -3.78 7.51 -14.57
CA SER A 382 -4.95 7.15 -15.39
C SER A 382 -5.65 8.39 -15.96
N GLU A 383 -6.15 8.31 -17.19
CA GLU A 383 -7.10 9.28 -17.74
C GLU A 383 -8.43 9.25 -16.99
N VAL A 384 -8.82 8.06 -16.52
CA VAL A 384 -10.08 7.80 -15.80
C VAL A 384 -9.80 7.24 -14.40
N ALA A 385 -10.66 7.57 -13.44
CA ALA A 385 -10.61 6.98 -12.09
C ALA A 385 -11.97 6.42 -11.65
N ASP A 386 -11.93 5.54 -10.66
CA ASP A 386 -13.07 5.04 -9.92
C ASP A 386 -13.51 6.01 -8.81
N GLN A 387 -12.59 6.82 -8.27
CA GLN A 387 -12.82 7.80 -7.20
C GLN A 387 -12.67 9.24 -7.69
N ALA A 388 -13.79 9.94 -7.87
CA ALA A 388 -13.81 11.32 -8.38
C ALA A 388 -13.01 12.31 -7.53
N MET A 389 -13.10 12.21 -6.20
CA MET A 389 -12.37 13.10 -5.29
C MET A 389 -10.86 12.93 -5.41
N VAL A 390 -10.37 11.68 -5.45
CA VAL A 390 -8.94 11.37 -5.62
C VAL A 390 -8.45 11.81 -7.01
N TYR A 391 -9.27 11.62 -8.04
CA TYR A 391 -9.00 12.09 -9.40
C TYR A 391 -8.79 13.60 -9.48
N HIS A 392 -9.67 14.39 -8.85
CA HIS A 392 -9.51 15.84 -8.84
C HIS A 392 -8.34 16.28 -7.94
N ALA A 393 -8.10 15.58 -6.82
CA ALA A 393 -6.97 15.88 -5.94
C ALA A 393 -5.62 15.68 -6.64
N GLN A 394 -5.41 14.57 -7.37
CA GLN A 394 -4.14 14.36 -8.08
C GLN A 394 -3.87 15.44 -9.15
N ARG A 395 -4.91 15.83 -9.90
CA ARG A 395 -4.81 16.82 -10.99
C ARG A 395 -4.40 18.20 -10.47
N SER A 396 -4.66 18.49 -9.19
CA SER A 396 -4.24 19.73 -8.56
C SER A 396 -2.71 19.90 -8.51
N TYR A 397 -1.93 18.82 -8.56
CA TYR A 397 -0.46 18.84 -8.53
C TYR A 397 0.20 18.92 -9.91
N TYR A 398 -0.55 18.66 -10.99
CA TYR A 398 0.05 18.51 -12.32
C TYR A 398 0.67 19.81 -12.85
N ALA A 399 0.11 20.98 -12.50
CA ALA A 399 0.67 22.25 -12.96
C ALA A 399 2.10 22.47 -12.45
N ASP A 400 2.33 22.23 -11.15
CA ASP A 400 3.64 22.40 -10.51
C ASP A 400 4.66 21.39 -11.04
N LEU A 401 4.23 20.13 -11.23
CA LEU A 401 5.07 19.06 -11.79
C LEU A 401 5.46 19.34 -13.24
N LEU A 402 4.50 19.70 -14.09
CA LEU A 402 4.74 20.03 -15.50
C LEU A 402 5.64 21.26 -15.63
N ALA A 403 5.45 22.28 -14.79
CA ALA A 403 6.31 23.46 -14.76
C ALA A 403 7.75 23.12 -14.33
N ALA A 404 7.94 22.13 -13.45
CA ALA A 404 9.26 21.62 -13.06
C ALA A 404 9.93 20.74 -14.12
N GLY A 405 9.23 20.36 -15.20
CA GLY A 405 9.75 19.52 -16.28
C GLY A 405 9.39 18.04 -16.19
N VAL A 406 8.51 17.64 -15.27
CA VAL A 406 8.01 16.26 -15.18
C VAL A 406 7.11 15.95 -16.38
N LYS A 407 7.35 14.81 -17.05
CA LYS A 407 6.49 14.31 -18.12
C LYS A 407 5.36 13.47 -17.54
N ILE A 408 4.14 13.98 -17.60
CA ILE A 408 2.95 13.25 -17.13
C ILE A 408 2.27 12.57 -18.31
N TYR A 409 2.04 11.26 -18.21
CA TYR A 409 1.37 10.44 -19.21
C TYR A 409 0.06 9.88 -18.64
N GLN A 410 -1.03 10.06 -19.37
CA GLN A 410 -2.35 9.53 -19.03
C GLN A 410 -2.62 8.23 -19.77
N TYR A 411 -2.77 7.14 -19.02
CA TYR A 411 -3.18 5.84 -19.54
C TYR A 411 -4.64 5.92 -20.01
N PRO A 412 -4.94 5.46 -21.24
CA PRO A 412 -6.23 5.69 -21.88
C PRO A 412 -7.39 5.01 -21.15
N SER A 413 -8.52 5.75 -21.07
CA SER A 413 -9.83 5.21 -20.72
C SER A 413 -10.24 4.06 -21.67
N PRO A 414 -10.99 3.04 -21.22
CA PRO A 414 -11.63 2.88 -19.90
C PRO A 414 -10.75 2.16 -18.86
N THR A 415 -9.47 1.91 -19.14
CA THR A 415 -8.60 1.20 -18.22
C THR A 415 -8.08 2.12 -17.11
N VAL A 416 -8.20 1.68 -15.86
CA VAL A 416 -7.55 2.29 -14.70
C VAL A 416 -6.17 1.66 -14.55
N LEU A 417 -5.12 2.44 -14.79
CA LEU A 417 -3.75 2.05 -14.48
C LEU A 417 -3.57 2.01 -12.97
N HIS A 418 -3.55 0.80 -12.41
CA HIS A 418 -3.45 0.55 -10.97
C HIS A 418 -2.12 -0.09 -10.56
N SER A 419 -1.18 -0.21 -11.49
CA SER A 419 0.21 -0.55 -11.20
C SER A 419 0.85 0.46 -10.26
N LYS A 420 1.64 -0.05 -9.30
CA LYS A 420 2.34 0.75 -8.29
C LYS A 420 3.80 0.35 -8.29
N HIS A 421 4.58 1.13 -9.02
CA HIS A 421 6.02 0.96 -9.05
C HIS A 421 6.69 2.28 -9.34
N PHE A 422 7.96 2.38 -8.98
CA PHE A 422 8.82 3.39 -9.52
C PHE A 422 10.24 2.85 -9.65
N SER A 423 11.02 3.46 -10.51
CA SER A 423 12.36 3.00 -10.84
C SER A 423 13.31 4.18 -10.95
N ILE A 424 14.52 3.98 -10.41
CA ILE A 424 15.57 4.99 -10.30
C ILE A 424 16.73 4.54 -11.18
N ASP A 425 17.08 5.40 -12.14
CA ASP A 425 18.16 5.17 -13.09
C ASP A 425 18.04 3.78 -13.75
N ASP A 426 19.13 3.04 -13.91
CA ASP A 426 19.12 1.68 -14.45
C ASP A 426 19.49 0.65 -13.37
N GLU A 427 19.30 1.00 -12.09
CA GLU A 427 19.89 0.26 -10.95
C GLU A 427 18.85 -0.29 -9.97
N VAL A 428 17.82 0.49 -9.65
CA VAL A 428 16.87 0.18 -8.57
C VAL A 428 15.42 0.33 -9.05
N ALA A 429 14.57 -0.60 -8.63
CA ALA A 429 13.13 -0.51 -8.77
C ALA A 429 12.42 -0.83 -7.46
N VAL A 430 11.26 -0.20 -7.25
CA VAL A 430 10.34 -0.51 -6.17
C VAL A 430 9.00 -0.90 -6.78
N ILE A 431 8.44 -2.02 -6.33
CA ILE A 431 7.13 -2.52 -6.74
C ILE A 431 6.37 -3.00 -5.51
N GLY A 432 5.06 -2.77 -5.44
CA GLY A 432 4.28 -3.27 -4.31
C GLY A 432 2.84 -2.80 -4.29
N SER A 433 2.29 -2.72 -3.08
CA SER A 433 0.90 -2.34 -2.85
C SER A 433 0.68 -0.85 -2.60
N SER A 434 1.75 -0.11 -2.28
CA SER A 434 1.68 1.28 -1.84
C SER A 434 1.51 2.29 -2.98
N ASN A 435 0.54 3.21 -2.84
CA ASN A 435 0.45 4.37 -3.72
C ASN A 435 1.41 5.48 -3.29
N MET A 436 1.64 6.45 -4.17
CA MET A 436 2.25 7.73 -3.78
C MET A 436 1.19 8.70 -3.26
N ASP A 437 0.53 8.32 -2.17
CA ASP A 437 -0.44 9.15 -1.46
C ASP A 437 -0.28 9.11 0.06
N MET A 438 -0.80 10.16 0.72
CA MET A 438 -0.78 10.30 2.18
C MET A 438 -1.37 9.09 2.92
N ARG A 439 -2.41 8.46 2.37
CA ARG A 439 -3.08 7.32 3.01
C ARG A 439 -2.16 6.11 3.03
N SER A 440 -1.48 5.84 1.93
CA SER A 440 -0.53 4.73 1.77
C SER A 440 0.73 4.94 2.59
N PHE A 441 1.09 6.21 2.87
CA PHE A 441 2.22 6.55 3.73
C PHE A 441 1.91 6.50 5.23
N SER A 442 0.68 6.80 5.66
CA SER A 442 0.38 7.00 7.09
C SER A 442 -0.77 6.16 7.66
N LEU A 443 -1.72 5.71 6.85
CA LEU A 443 -2.94 5.03 7.33
C LEU A 443 -3.04 3.56 6.93
N ASN A 444 -2.63 3.23 5.71
CA ASN A 444 -2.74 1.87 5.20
C ASN A 444 -1.53 1.03 5.61
N MET A 445 -1.77 -0.23 5.92
CA MET A 445 -0.70 -1.22 5.93
C MET A 445 -0.38 -1.59 4.50
N GLU A 446 0.88 -1.45 4.10
CA GLU A 446 1.35 -1.70 2.74
C GLU A 446 2.59 -2.59 2.79
N VAL A 447 2.97 -3.12 1.62
CA VAL A 447 4.23 -3.83 1.40
C VAL A 447 4.84 -3.35 0.08
N SER A 448 6.11 -2.95 0.14
CA SER A 448 6.91 -2.56 -1.01
C SER A 448 8.11 -3.51 -1.12
N LEU A 449 8.47 -3.89 -2.33
CA LEU A 449 9.68 -4.66 -2.63
C LEU A 449 10.68 -3.73 -3.29
N LEU A 450 11.80 -3.47 -2.63
CA LEU A 450 12.96 -2.81 -3.21
C LEU A 450 13.82 -3.87 -3.89
N VAL A 451 14.08 -3.72 -5.18
CA VAL A 451 14.94 -4.63 -5.96
C VAL A 451 16.07 -3.85 -6.60
N ARG A 452 17.29 -4.32 -6.39
CA ARG A 452 18.48 -3.83 -7.07
C ARG A 452 18.91 -4.86 -8.12
N GLY A 453 19.10 -4.39 -9.34
CA GLY A 453 19.55 -5.22 -10.46
C GLY A 453 19.13 -4.66 -11.81
N ALA A 454 20.11 -4.37 -12.66
CA ALA A 454 19.88 -3.74 -13.96
C ALA A 454 18.97 -4.56 -14.88
N GLU A 455 19.08 -5.90 -14.84
CA GLU A 455 18.19 -6.77 -15.62
C GLU A 455 16.72 -6.66 -15.18
N PHE A 456 16.47 -6.58 -13.86
CA PHE A 456 15.11 -6.42 -13.34
C PHE A 456 14.55 -5.03 -13.67
N VAL A 457 15.38 -3.98 -13.53
CA VAL A 457 15.00 -2.62 -13.94
C VAL A 457 14.70 -2.57 -15.44
N ALA A 458 15.44 -3.29 -16.28
CA ALA A 458 15.15 -3.37 -17.71
C ALA A 458 13.78 -4.02 -17.99
N GLU A 459 13.37 -5.04 -17.22
CA GLU A 459 12.01 -5.61 -17.34
C GLU A 459 10.93 -4.61 -16.88
N ILE A 460 11.16 -3.84 -15.81
CA ILE A 460 10.27 -2.73 -15.41
C ILE A 460 10.19 -1.68 -16.54
N ARG A 461 11.32 -1.34 -17.16
CA ARG A 461 11.38 -0.36 -18.26
C ARG A 461 10.56 -0.81 -19.46
N LYS A 462 10.52 -2.12 -19.78
CA LYS A 462 9.62 -2.65 -20.81
C LYS A 462 8.14 -2.41 -20.48
N VAL A 463 7.75 -2.55 -19.21
CA VAL A 463 6.39 -2.24 -18.75
C VAL A 463 6.08 -0.76 -18.95
N GLU A 464 6.98 0.12 -18.49
CA GLU A 464 6.84 1.57 -18.62
C GLU A 464 6.86 2.05 -20.07
N ASP A 465 7.66 1.43 -20.94
CA ASP A 465 7.68 1.69 -22.38
C ASP A 465 6.37 1.29 -23.03
N GLY A 466 5.79 0.16 -22.60
CA GLY A 466 4.43 -0.24 -22.94
C GLY A 466 3.41 0.82 -22.55
N TYR A 467 3.51 1.37 -21.34
CA TYR A 467 2.62 2.46 -20.88
C TYR A 467 2.81 3.73 -21.69
N ARG A 468 4.06 4.16 -21.92
CA ARG A 468 4.37 5.37 -22.69
C ARG A 468 3.86 5.30 -24.12
N LYS A 469 3.94 4.13 -24.76
CA LYS A 469 3.50 3.92 -26.15
C LYS A 469 2.01 4.16 -26.34
N ILE A 470 1.19 3.86 -25.34
CA ILE A 470 -0.28 3.94 -25.43
C ILE A 470 -0.87 5.14 -24.69
N SER A 471 -0.09 5.80 -23.83
CA SER A 471 -0.55 6.91 -23.00
C SER A 471 -0.40 8.26 -23.71
N PHE A 472 -1.24 9.22 -23.32
CA PHE A 472 -1.19 10.58 -23.85
C PHE A 472 -0.38 11.50 -22.93
N PRO A 473 0.62 12.24 -23.44
CA PRO A 473 1.34 13.22 -22.63
C PRO A 473 0.44 14.44 -22.33
N ILE A 474 0.52 14.96 -21.12
CA ILE A 474 -0.12 16.22 -20.74
C ILE A 474 0.81 17.38 -21.09
N ASP A 475 0.32 18.32 -21.90
CA ASP A 475 1.02 19.57 -22.22
C ASP A 475 0.71 20.68 -21.20
N LEU A 476 1.74 21.40 -20.75
CA LEU A 476 1.62 22.47 -19.76
C LEU A 476 0.75 23.64 -20.25
N GLN A 477 0.91 24.06 -21.52
CA GLN A 477 0.14 25.18 -22.06
C GLN A 477 -1.34 24.83 -22.17
N ARG A 478 -1.65 23.61 -22.61
CA ARG A 478 -3.03 23.09 -22.63
C ARG A 478 -3.58 22.94 -21.23
N TRP A 479 -2.80 22.41 -20.29
CA TRP A 479 -3.23 22.20 -18.91
C TRP A 479 -3.59 23.51 -18.21
N THR A 480 -2.78 24.55 -18.38
CA THR A 480 -3.02 25.86 -17.77
C THR A 480 -4.25 26.58 -18.34
N ARG A 481 -4.69 26.26 -19.57
CA ARG A 481 -5.86 26.86 -20.25
C ARG A 481 -7.20 26.16 -19.97
N ARG A 482 -7.20 25.10 -19.15
CA ARG A 482 -8.42 24.35 -18.81
C ARG A 482 -9.52 25.21 -18.16
N PRO A 483 -10.81 24.81 -18.25
CA PRO A 483 -11.92 25.57 -17.68
C PRO A 483 -11.75 25.88 -16.20
N TRP A 484 -12.13 27.09 -15.77
CA TRP A 484 -11.99 27.53 -14.39
C TRP A 484 -12.76 26.65 -13.39
N ARG A 485 -13.89 26.07 -13.81
CA ARG A 485 -14.68 25.15 -12.98
C ARG A 485 -13.89 23.91 -12.60
N GLU A 486 -13.15 23.32 -13.54
CA GLU A 486 -12.27 22.17 -13.26
C GLU A 486 -11.12 22.56 -12.33
N LYS A 487 -10.53 23.75 -12.51
CA LYS A 487 -9.48 24.24 -11.61
C LYS A 487 -9.98 24.35 -10.17
N ILE A 488 -11.19 24.91 -9.98
CA ILE A 488 -11.79 25.03 -8.64
C ILE A 488 -12.06 23.65 -8.04
N LEU A 489 -12.65 22.72 -8.81
CA LEU A 489 -12.92 21.37 -8.32
C LEU A 489 -11.64 20.66 -7.87
N ASP A 490 -10.56 20.76 -8.65
CA ASP A 490 -9.27 20.20 -8.30
C ASP A 490 -8.66 20.84 -7.05
N SER A 491 -8.69 22.17 -6.95
CA SER A 491 -8.19 22.90 -5.78
C SER A 491 -8.97 22.58 -4.52
N LEU A 492 -10.30 22.44 -4.60
CA LEU A 492 -11.13 22.03 -3.47
C LEU A 492 -10.87 20.56 -3.09
N ALA A 493 -10.72 19.68 -4.08
CA ALA A 493 -10.38 18.28 -3.83
C ALA A 493 -9.01 18.14 -3.15
N ARG A 494 -8.03 19.00 -3.46
CA ARG A 494 -6.73 19.04 -2.76
C ARG A 494 -6.89 19.24 -1.25
N LEU A 495 -7.85 20.05 -0.79
CA LEU A 495 -8.07 20.26 0.66
C LEU A 495 -8.49 18.96 1.38
N THR A 496 -9.10 18.03 0.66
CA THR A 496 -9.49 16.73 1.23
C THR A 496 -8.28 15.84 1.52
N SER A 497 -7.13 16.06 0.87
CA SER A 497 -5.91 15.29 1.17
C SER A 497 -5.29 15.67 2.52
N ALA A 498 -5.54 16.88 3.03
CA ALA A 498 -5.08 17.32 4.35
C ALA A 498 -5.94 16.75 5.50
N LEU A 499 -7.17 16.30 5.18
CA LEU A 499 -8.11 15.65 6.08
C LEU A 499 -7.91 14.12 6.16
N GLN A 500 -7.14 13.55 5.23
CA GLN A 500 -6.84 12.12 5.15
C GLN A 500 -5.70 11.70 6.08
#